data_AF-A0A9P6WS68-F1
#
_entry.id   AF-A0A9P6WS68-F1
#
_cell.length_a   1.000
_cell.length_b   1.000
_cell.length_c   1.000
_cell.angle_alpha   90.00
_cell.angle_beta   90.00
_cell.angle_gamma   90.00
#
_symmetry.space_group_name_H-M   'P 1'
#
loop_
_entity.id
_entity.type
_entity.pdbx_description
1 polymer ?
#
loop_
_entity_poly.entity_id
_entity_poly.type
_entity_poly.pdbx_seq_one_letter_code
_entity_poly.pdbx_strand_id
1 'polypeptide(L)' 'MTYTEARRRLSRLGVDSWRILDVCYPAHSVVGLLVHLQYKPALLSLLEKAKIPTLDTFDPLDPANLADPKL' A
#
# COMPACT_ATOMS: atom_id res chain seq x y z
N MET A 1 8.82 -6.53 6.01
CA MET A 1 8.48 -5.44 6.96
C MET A 1 7.29 -5.90 7.79
N THR A 2 7.29 -5.73 9.12
CA THR A 2 6.19 -6.26 9.95
C THR A 2 4.93 -5.40 9.83
N TYR A 3 3.75 -6.00 10.04
CA TYR A 3 2.45 -5.30 9.98
C TYR A 3 2.39 -4.08 10.91
N THR A 4 2.92 -4.24 12.13
CA THR A 4 2.98 -3.18 13.14
C THR A 4 3.87 -2.01 12.72
N GLU A 5 5.01 -2.28 12.07
CA GLU A 5 5.86 -1.22 11.53
C GLU A 5 5.19 -0.50 10.37
N ALA A 6 4.42 -1.20 9.54
CA ALA A 6 3.71 -0.59 8.43
C ALA A 6 2.72 0.45 8.93
N ARG A 7 1.89 0.06 9.91
CA ARG A 7 0.96 0.97 10.58
C ARG A 7 1.66 2.14 11.27
N ARG A 8 2.81 1.92 11.91
CA ARG A 8 3.59 2.99 12.54
C ARG A 8 4.11 4.00 11.50
N ARG A 9 4.61 3.54 10.35
CA ARG A 9 5.07 4.43 9.27
C ARG A 9 3.92 5.17 8.62
N LEU A 10 2.79 4.50 8.38
CA LEU A 10 1.58 5.12 7.83
C LEU A 10 1.00 6.17 8.79
N SER A 11 1.00 5.90 10.10
CA SER A 11 0.59 6.88 11.12
C SER A 11 1.46 8.13 11.10
N ARG A 12 2.78 7.97 10.92
CA ARG A 12 3.70 9.12 10.75
C ARG A 12 3.41 9.94 9.49
N LEU A 13 2.83 9.32 8.47
CA LEU A 13 2.38 9.99 7.24
C LEU A 13 1.05 10.74 7.43
N GLY A 14 0.43 10.65 8.61
CA GLY A 14 -0.90 11.20 8.88
C GLY A 14 -2.04 10.28 8.47
N VAL A 15 -1.76 9.01 8.15
CA VAL A 15 -2.78 8.04 7.81
C VAL A 15 -3.36 7.41 9.08
N ASP A 16 -4.68 7.48 9.20
CA ASP A 16 -5.43 6.83 10.26
C ASP A 16 -5.27 5.30 10.22
N SER A 17 -4.51 4.73 11.18
CA SER A 17 -4.28 3.28 11.27
C SER A 17 -5.57 2.46 11.42
N TRP A 18 -6.62 3.03 12.00
CA TRP A 18 -7.92 2.36 12.17
C TRP A 18 -8.71 2.24 10.86
N ARG A 19 -8.39 3.05 9.85
CA ARG A 19 -9.04 3.01 8.53
C ARG A 19 -8.34 2.05 7.55
N ILE A 20 -7.18 1.53 7.92
CA ILE A 20 -6.44 0.51 7.18
C ILE A 20 -6.88 -0.86 7.69
N LEU A 21 -7.62 -1.57 6.84
CA LEU A 21 -8.11 -2.92 7.08
C LEU A 21 -6.94 -3.91 7.03
N ASP A 22 -6.08 -3.79 6.03
CA ASP A 22 -4.96 -4.71 5.84
C ASP A 22 -3.78 -4.07 5.09
N VAL A 23 -2.59 -4.66 5.28
CA VAL A 23 -1.35 -4.28 4.61
C VAL A 23 -0.70 -5.53 4.04
N CYS A 24 -0.62 -5.59 2.71
CA CYS A 24 -0.01 -6.69 1.97
C CYS A 24 1.25 -6.21 1.24
N TYR A 25 2.19 -7.11 0.98
CA TYR A 25 3.41 -6.85 0.23
C TYR A 25 3.44 -7.80 -0.98
N PRO A 26 2.74 -7.45 -2.08
CA PRO A 26 2.62 -8.34 -3.23
C PRO A 26 3.93 -8.48 -4.01
N ALA A 27 4.80 -7.47 -3.99
CA ALA A 27 6.07 -7.47 -4.71
C ALA A 27 7.15 -6.68 -3.95
N HIS A 28 8.40 -6.82 -4.39
CA HIS A 28 9.51 -6.02 -3.87
C HIS A 28 9.23 -4.52 -4.08
N SER A 29 9.36 -3.74 -3.00
CA SER A 29 9.11 -2.30 -3.00
C SER A 29 7.66 -1.86 -3.29
N VAL A 30 6.70 -2.80 -3.35
CA VAL A 30 5.28 -2.50 -3.54
C VAL A 30 4.52 -2.85 -2.26
N VAL A 31 3.64 -1.94 -1.83
CA VAL A 31 2.77 -2.13 -0.67
C VAL A 31 1.32 -2.02 -1.13
N GLY A 32 0.55 -3.07 -0.91
CA GLY A 32 -0.90 -3.08 -1.05
C GLY A 32 -1.57 -2.64 0.24
N LEU A 33 -2.44 -1.63 0.17
CA LEU A 33 -3.22 -1.15 1.32
C LEU A 33 -4.70 -1.45 1.08
N LEU A 34 -5.30 -2.23 1.96
CA LEU A 34 -6.74 -2.43 2.01
C LEU A 34 -7.34 -1.33 2.91
N VAL A 35 -8.16 -0.45 2.34
CA VAL A 35 -8.77 0.69 3.05
C VAL A 35 -10.26 0.78 2.77
N HIS A 36 -11.00 1.43 3.66
CA HIS A 36 -12.41 1.75 3.40
C HIS A 36 -12.55 2.69 2.20
N LEU A 37 -13.52 2.43 1.33
CA LEU A 37 -13.75 3.19 0.11
C LEU A 37 -13.95 4.70 0.36
N GLN A 38 -14.65 5.05 1.45
CA GLN A 38 -14.88 6.44 1.85
C GLN A 38 -13.60 7.18 2.23
N TYR A 39 -12.55 6.46 2.65
CA TYR A 39 -11.28 7.03 3.04
C TYR A 39 -10.27 7.09 1.89
N LYS A 40 -10.53 6.38 0.78
CA LYS A 40 -9.69 6.41 -0.43
C LYS A 40 -9.28 7.83 -0.87
N PRO A 41 -10.19 8.83 -1.02
CA PRO A 41 -9.79 10.16 -1.48
C PRO A 41 -8.87 10.89 -0.49
N ALA A 42 -9.08 10.70 0.82
CA ALA A 42 -8.23 11.29 1.85
C ALA A 42 -6.84 10.64 1.87
N LEU A 43 -6.77 9.30 1.71
CA LEU A 43 -5.52 8.57 1.60
C LEU A 43 -4.72 9.03 0.38
N LEU A 44 -5.35 9.12 -0.79
CA LEU A 44 -4.70 9.59 -2.02
C LEU A 44 -4.14 11.00 -1.86
N SER A 45 -4.91 11.91 -1.24
CA SER A 45 -4.45 13.27 -0.96
C SER A 45 -3.24 13.31 -0.01
N LEU A 46 -3.17 12.41 0.98
CA LEU A 46 -2.02 12.29 1.88
C LEU A 46 -0.79 11.73 1.17
N LEU A 47 -0.97 10.72 0.32
CA LEU A 47 0.11 10.13 -0.48
C LEU A 47 0.67 11.14 -1.48
N GLU A 48 -0.19 11.91 -2.13
CA GLU A 48 0.22 12.99 -3.06
C GLU A 48 1.03 14.08 -2.32
N LYS A 49 0.59 14.51 -1.14
CA LYS A 49 1.35 15.42 -0.27
C LYS A 49 2.71 14.87 0.12
N ALA A 50 2.80 13.55 0.33
CA ALA A 50 4.04 12.86 0.63
C ALA A 50 4.90 12.56 -0.62
N LYS A 51 4.46 12.97 -1.83
CA LYS A 51 5.09 12.65 -3.12
C LYS A 51 5.28 11.15 -3.35
N ILE A 52 4.38 10.33 -2.80
CA ILE A 52 4.39 8.88 -2.98
C ILE A 52 3.55 8.56 -4.22
N PRO A 53 4.13 7.96 -5.27
CA PRO A 53 3.37 7.58 -6.45
C PRO A 53 2.39 6.46 -6.10
N THR A 54 1.14 6.60 -6.54
CA THR A 54 0.13 5.55 -6.46
C THR A 54 0.20 4.70 -7.72
N LEU A 55 0.18 3.38 -7.56
CA LEU A 55 0.14 2.44 -8.66
C LEU A 55 -1.33 2.06 -8.92
N ASP A 56 -1.97 2.75 -9.86
CA ASP A 56 -3.37 2.48 -10.22
C ASP A 56 -3.53 1.24 -11.11
N THR A 57 -2.48 0.83 -11.81
CA THR A 57 -2.48 -0.26 -12.81
C THR A 57 -1.75 -1.52 -12.31
N PHE A 58 -1.57 -1.68 -11.00
CA PHE A 58 -0.87 -2.85 -10.46
C PHE A 58 -1.75 -4.11 -10.60
N ASP A 59 -1.37 -5.02 -11.49
CA ASP A 59 -1.96 -6.34 -11.58
C ASP A 59 -1.14 -7.34 -10.74
N PRO A 60 -1.71 -7.87 -9.64
CA PRO A 60 -1.03 -8.85 -8.79
C PRO A 60 -0.81 -10.20 -9.49
N LEU A 61 -1.46 -10.47 -10.63
CA LEU A 61 -1.33 -11.70 -11.41
C LEU A 61 -0.36 -11.56 -12.59
N ASP A 62 0.23 -10.39 -12.80
CA ASP A 62 1.22 -10.19 -13.87
C ASP A 62 2.47 -11.04 -13.61
N PRO A 63 2.91 -11.89 -14.57
CA PRO A 63 4.12 -12.68 -14.44
C PRO A 63 5.39 -11.86 -14.18
N ALA A 64 5.42 -10.58 -14.55
CA ALA A 64 6.54 -9.68 -14.21
C ALA A 64 6.57 -9.27 -12.73
N ASN A 65 5.42 -9.30 -12.06
CA ASN A 65 5.29 -9.00 -10.63
C ASN A 65 5.35 -10.27 -9.76
N LEU A 66 5.07 -11.44 -10.35
CA LEU A 66 5.31 -12.73 -9.72
C LEU A 66 6.81 -13.00 -9.69
N ALA A 67 7.41 -12.89 -8.51
CA ALA A 67 8.73 -13.46 -8.24
C ALA A 67 8.64 -14.99 -8.15
N ASP A 68 8.26 -15.66 -9.23
CA ASP A 68 8.29 -17.12 -9.31
C ASP A 68 9.76 -17.57 -9.39
N PRO A 69 10.30 -18.26 -8.37
CA PRO A 69 11.69 -18.71 -8.37
C PRO A 69 12.00 -19.79 -9.43
N LYS A 70 11.00 -20.28 -10.18
CA LYS A 70 11.15 -21.27 -11.25
C LYS A 70 11.19 -20.69 -12.67
N LEU A 71 11.09 -19.37 -12.82
CA LEU A 71 11.17 -18.69 -14.12
C LEU A 71 12.62 -18.47 -14.58
#